data_AF-A0A0F9NQ52-F1
#
_entry.id   AF-A0A0F9NQ52-F1
#
_cell.length_a   1.000
_cell.length_b   1.000
_cell.length_c   1.000
_cell.angle_alpha   90.00
_cell.angle_beta   90.00
_cell.angle_gamma   90.00
#
_symmetry.space_group_name_H-M   'P 1'
#
loop_
_entity.id
_entity.type
_entity.pdbx_description
1 polymer ?
#
loop_
_entity_poly.entity_id
_entity_poly.type
_entity_poly.pdbx_seq_one_letter_code
_entity_poly.pdbx_strand_id
1 'polypeptide(L)'
;MNVVLIIPTGIGCKIGGHAGDANPVAKLIGSCCDKLILHPNVVNASDINEMPHNSLYVEGSMLDRFLEGQIELQEVYRNRVLVVTNAPVRNETVNAVSAARATIGLDAEIVELNVPLQMIAKYDNEGCATGDVLGWDELVKQVREYEFDALAISSPIQVDRETKLTYYKVGGINPWGGIEAITSKIIANGINKPVA
;
A
#
# COMPACT_ATOMS: atom_id res chain seq x y z
N MET A 1 -0.37 2.10 27.09
CA MET A 1 0.82 1.63 26.36
C MET A 1 0.55 1.68 24.85
N ASN A 2 1.52 2.16 24.08
CA ASN A 2 1.49 2.10 22.61
C ASN A 2 2.24 0.86 22.13
N VAL A 3 1.72 0.16 21.12
CA VAL A 3 2.31 -1.06 20.55
C VAL A 3 2.44 -0.91 19.05
N VAL A 4 3.52 -1.42 18.47
CA VAL A 4 3.71 -1.52 17.02
C VAL A 4 3.58 -2.99 16.61
N LEU A 5 2.74 -3.28 15.61
CA LEU A 5 2.58 -4.63 15.05
C LEU A 5 2.97 -4.64 13.56
N ILE A 6 3.94 -5.48 13.23
CA ILE A 6 4.48 -5.64 11.86
C ILE A 6 4.37 -7.11 11.46
N ILE A 7 3.87 -7.34 10.25
CA ILE A 7 3.80 -8.66 9.62
C ILE A 7 4.51 -8.57 8.27
N PRO A 8 5.80 -8.96 8.20
CA PRO A 8 6.58 -8.78 6.98
C PRO A 8 5.97 -9.51 5.78
N THR A 9 5.92 -8.84 4.63
CA THR A 9 5.44 -9.41 3.37
C THR A 9 6.45 -10.39 2.79
N GLY A 10 5.97 -11.43 2.11
CA GLY A 10 6.80 -12.26 1.22
C GLY A 10 7.66 -13.32 1.91
N ILE A 11 7.69 -13.38 3.25
CA ILE A 11 8.49 -14.35 4.01
C ILE A 11 7.70 -15.56 4.53
N GLY A 12 6.40 -15.67 4.22
CA GLY A 12 5.57 -16.80 4.63
C GLY A 12 5.33 -16.89 6.14
N CYS A 13 4.98 -15.77 6.79
CA CYS A 13 4.68 -15.74 8.22
C CYS A 13 3.60 -16.76 8.59
N LYS A 14 3.81 -17.52 9.68
CA LYS A 14 2.81 -18.49 10.17
C LYS A 14 1.49 -17.84 10.62
N ILE A 15 1.55 -16.57 11.00
CA ILE A 15 0.44 -15.71 11.36
C ILE A 15 0.62 -14.42 10.57
N GLY A 16 -0.39 -13.99 9.82
CA GLY A 16 -0.27 -12.82 8.96
C GLY A 16 0.29 -13.11 7.57
N GLY A 17 0.59 -14.38 7.26
CA GLY A 17 1.12 -14.78 5.97
C GLY A 17 0.05 -14.95 4.89
N HIS A 18 -1.23 -14.89 5.27
CA HIS A 18 -2.35 -15.09 4.36
C HIS A 18 -3.30 -13.90 4.42
N ALA A 19 -4.15 -13.72 3.41
CA ALA A 19 -5.07 -12.59 3.39
C ALA A 19 -6.01 -12.61 4.61
N GLY A 20 -5.84 -11.63 5.51
CA GLY A 20 -6.71 -11.39 6.66
C GLY A 20 -6.49 -12.25 7.89
N ASP A 21 -5.53 -13.19 7.87
CA ASP A 21 -5.25 -14.07 9.02
C ASP A 21 -4.56 -13.34 10.19
N ALA A 22 -3.99 -12.15 9.95
CA ALA A 22 -3.47 -11.26 11.00
C ALA A 22 -4.57 -10.47 11.74
N ASN A 23 -5.79 -10.36 11.20
CA ASN A 23 -6.85 -9.55 11.81
C ASN A 23 -7.22 -9.98 13.25
N PRO A 24 -7.38 -11.27 13.58
CA PRO A 24 -7.62 -11.70 14.96
C PRO A 24 -6.50 -11.31 15.92
N VAL A 25 -5.24 -11.38 15.46
CA VAL A 25 -4.08 -10.98 16.25
C VAL A 25 -4.05 -9.47 16.45
N ALA A 26 -4.32 -8.69 15.40
CA ALA A 26 -4.44 -7.23 15.51
C ALA A 26 -5.52 -6.83 16.52
N LYS A 27 -6.70 -7.48 16.49
CA LYS A 27 -7.79 -7.24 17.44
C LYS A 27 -7.43 -7.63 18.87
N LEU A 28 -6.77 -8.77 19.07
CA LEU A 28 -6.30 -9.20 20.39
C LEU A 28 -5.28 -8.22 20.97
N ILE A 29 -4.24 -7.87 20.19
CA ILE A 29 -3.21 -6.92 20.64
C ILE A 29 -3.82 -5.54 20.87
N GLY A 30 -4.71 -5.09 19.98
CA GLY A 30 -5.44 -3.82 20.12
C GLY A 30 -6.27 -3.75 21.41
N SER A 31 -6.84 -4.87 21.87
CA SER A 31 -7.57 -4.94 23.14
C SER A 31 -6.67 -4.85 24.39
N CYS A 32 -5.37 -5.05 24.22
CA CYS A 32 -4.37 -5.04 25.29
C CYS A 32 -3.52 -3.76 25.32
N CYS A 33 -3.77 -2.78 24.45
CA CYS A 33 -3.02 -1.53 24.38
C CYS A 33 -3.92 -0.30 24.20
N ASP A 34 -3.38 0.89 24.44
CA ASP A 34 -4.11 2.15 24.24
C ASP A 34 -4.13 2.51 22.75
N LYS A 35 -3.00 2.34 22.06
CA LYS A 35 -2.83 2.60 20.64
C LYS A 35 -2.04 1.48 19.97
N LEU A 36 -2.55 0.99 18.85
CA LEU A 36 -1.89 -0.01 18.02
C LEU A 36 -1.43 0.63 16.70
N ILE A 37 -0.13 0.87 16.54
CA ILE A 37 0.44 1.28 15.25
C ILE A 37 0.64 0.01 14.42
N LEU A 38 0.08 -0.02 13.22
CA LEU A 38 0.15 -1.18 12.34
C LEU A 38 0.42 -0.76 10.89
N HIS A 39 1.07 -1.65 10.15
CA HIS A 39 1.28 -1.46 8.72
C HIS A 39 0.18 -2.11 7.87
N PRO A 40 0.09 -1.81 6.56
CA PRO A 40 -0.96 -2.30 5.66
C PRO A 40 -1.23 -3.81 5.72
N ASN A 41 -0.18 -4.64 5.73
CA ASN A 41 -0.34 -6.09 5.59
C ASN A 41 -0.93 -6.78 6.82
N VAL A 42 -1.05 -6.08 7.96
CA VAL A 42 -1.69 -6.64 9.16
C VAL A 42 -3.21 -6.73 8.99
N VAL A 43 -3.82 -5.73 8.36
CA VAL A 43 -5.28 -5.55 8.37
C VAL A 43 -5.93 -5.66 6.99
N ASN A 44 -5.16 -5.47 5.92
CA ASN A 44 -5.67 -5.57 4.56
C ASN A 44 -5.74 -7.02 4.10
N ALA A 45 -6.88 -7.38 3.52
CA ALA A 45 -7.14 -8.67 2.91
C ALA A 45 -7.96 -8.48 1.64
N SER A 46 -7.29 -8.08 0.54
CA SER A 46 -7.96 -7.59 -0.67
C SER A 46 -8.89 -6.42 -0.34
N ASP A 47 -10.20 -6.58 -0.55
CA ASP A 47 -11.20 -5.52 -0.33
C ASP A 47 -11.63 -5.40 1.16
N ILE A 48 -11.04 -6.19 2.05
CA ILE A 48 -11.39 -6.22 3.47
C ILE A 48 -10.30 -5.49 4.27
N ASN A 49 -10.74 -4.59 5.15
CA ASN A 49 -9.91 -3.97 6.18
C ASN A 49 -10.66 -4.02 7.52
N GLU A 50 -10.09 -4.72 8.51
CA GLU A 50 -10.73 -5.01 9.79
C GLU A 50 -9.90 -4.47 10.97
N MET A 51 -9.36 -3.26 10.80
CA MET A 51 -8.49 -2.63 11.79
C MET A 51 -9.20 -2.32 13.12
N PRO A 52 -8.54 -2.51 14.28
CA PRO A 52 -9.10 -2.09 15.57
C PRO A 52 -9.34 -0.57 15.64
N HIS A 53 -10.36 -0.12 16.36
CA HIS A 53 -10.70 1.31 16.46
C HIS A 53 -9.60 2.17 17.08
N ASN A 54 -8.72 1.59 17.89
CA ASN A 54 -7.59 2.28 18.52
C ASN A 54 -6.29 2.17 17.68
N SER A 55 -6.38 1.73 16.43
CA SER A 55 -5.21 1.56 15.58
C SER A 55 -4.86 2.78 14.74
N LEU A 56 -3.57 2.92 14.44
CA LEU A 56 -3.03 3.89 13.48
C LEU A 56 -2.44 3.11 12.31
N TYR A 57 -3.02 3.30 11.13
CA TYR A 57 -2.58 2.68 9.88
C TYR A 57 -1.45 3.52 9.27
N VAL A 58 -0.25 2.94 9.21
CA VAL A 58 0.96 3.65 8.75
C VAL A 58 1.60 2.90 7.61
N GLU A 59 1.80 3.57 6.47
CA GLU A 59 2.51 3.04 5.31
C GLU A 59 3.90 2.50 5.69
N GLY A 60 4.35 1.43 5.04
CA GLY A 60 5.55 0.69 5.43
C GLY A 60 6.82 1.53 5.50
N SER A 61 7.09 2.35 4.47
CA SER A 61 8.25 3.25 4.47
C SER A 61 8.19 4.28 5.59
N MET A 62 7.02 4.87 5.84
CA MET A 62 6.85 5.80 6.95
C MET A 62 7.02 5.10 8.30
N LEU A 63 6.55 3.87 8.44
CA LEU A 63 6.72 3.09 9.66
C LEU A 63 8.20 2.77 9.92
N ASP A 64 8.96 2.37 8.90
CA ASP A 64 10.41 2.17 9.01
C ASP A 64 11.08 3.43 9.56
N ARG A 65 10.80 4.58 8.94
CA ARG A 65 11.41 5.87 9.30
C ARG A 65 11.02 6.33 10.70
N PHE A 66 9.79 6.05 11.12
CA PHE A 66 9.34 6.30 12.48
C PHE A 66 10.11 5.45 13.50
N LEU A 67 10.28 4.15 13.23
CA LEU A 67 11.03 3.24 14.10
C LEU A 67 12.53 3.54 14.12
N GLU A 68 13.08 4.08 13.03
CA GLU A 68 14.44 4.59 12.94
C GLU A 68 14.63 5.97 13.60
N GLY A 69 13.56 6.60 14.09
CA GLY A 69 13.61 7.92 14.74
C GLY A 69 13.84 9.09 13.78
N GLN A 70 13.59 8.90 12.49
CA GLN A 70 13.78 9.94 11.46
C GLN A 70 12.56 10.86 11.33
N ILE A 71 11.37 10.36 11.69
CA ILE A 71 10.11 11.10 11.64
C ILE A 71 9.30 10.83 12.90
N GLU A 72 8.34 11.70 13.18
CA GLU A 72 7.29 11.49 14.18
C GLU A 72 5.96 11.22 13.48
N LEU A 73 5.04 10.54 14.17
CA LEU A 73 3.68 10.30 13.69
C LEU A 73 2.72 11.30 14.34
N GLN A 74 1.91 11.94 13.51
CA GLN A 74 0.81 12.78 13.96
C GLN A 74 -0.52 12.06 13.70
N GLU A 75 -1.32 11.90 14.76
CA GLU A 75 -2.68 11.41 14.62
C GLU A 75 -3.56 12.49 13.97
N VAL A 76 -4.21 12.13 12.87
CA VAL A 76 -5.08 13.03 12.10
C VAL A 76 -6.46 12.40 11.94
N TYR A 77 -7.49 13.24 11.85
CA TYR A 77 -8.85 12.78 11.60
C TYR A 77 -9.01 12.17 10.19
N ARG A 78 -8.34 12.78 9.20
CA ARG A 78 -8.31 12.32 7.80
C ARG A 78 -7.04 12.83 7.11
N ASN A 79 -6.60 12.11 6.09
CA ASN A 79 -5.60 12.57 5.13
C ASN A 79 -6.29 13.05 3.86
N ARG A 80 -5.79 14.11 3.23
CA ARG A 80 -6.09 14.47 1.84
C ARG A 80 -5.31 13.52 0.92
N VAL A 81 -6.02 12.70 0.16
CA VAL A 81 -5.41 11.66 -0.69
C VAL A 81 -5.41 12.08 -2.15
N LEU A 82 -4.22 12.18 -2.74
CA LEU A 82 -4.12 12.32 -4.19
C LEU A 82 -4.11 10.93 -4.82
N VAL A 83 -5.10 10.61 -5.66
CA VAL A 83 -5.20 9.33 -6.37
C VAL A 83 -4.68 9.54 -7.79
N VAL A 84 -3.53 8.96 -8.12
CA VAL A 84 -2.97 9.03 -9.46
C VAL A 84 -3.27 7.78 -10.27
N THR A 85 -3.53 7.96 -11.57
CA THR A 85 -3.76 6.85 -12.50
C THR A 85 -3.17 7.16 -13.86
N ASN A 86 -2.78 6.11 -14.60
CA ASN A 86 -2.43 6.28 -16.01
C ASN A 86 -3.64 6.81 -16.79
N ALA A 87 -3.38 7.72 -17.74
CA ALA A 87 -4.39 8.21 -18.66
C ALA A 87 -4.77 7.13 -19.71
N PRO A 88 -6.02 7.09 -20.17
CA PRO A 88 -7.16 7.82 -19.62
C PRO A 88 -7.65 7.20 -18.30
N VAL A 89 -8.18 8.04 -17.40
CA VAL A 89 -8.83 7.61 -16.17
C VAL A 89 -9.96 6.65 -16.50
N ARG A 90 -9.95 5.53 -15.79
CA ARG A 90 -10.92 4.46 -15.98
C ARG A 90 -12.14 4.66 -15.08
N ASN A 91 -13.32 4.27 -15.58
CA ASN A 91 -14.57 4.33 -14.80
C ASN A 91 -14.48 3.52 -13.51
N GLU A 92 -13.73 2.41 -13.51
CA GLU A 92 -13.52 1.60 -12.30
C GLU A 92 -12.81 2.41 -11.21
N THR A 93 -11.78 3.19 -11.56
CA THR A 93 -11.08 4.08 -10.61
C THR A 93 -12.01 5.18 -10.11
N VAL A 94 -12.78 5.82 -11.01
CA VAL A 94 -13.75 6.87 -10.61
C VAL A 94 -14.80 6.30 -9.66
N ASN A 95 -15.33 5.11 -9.95
CA ASN A 95 -16.34 4.46 -9.14
C ASN A 95 -15.79 4.05 -7.77
N ALA A 96 -14.59 3.49 -7.71
CA ALA A 96 -13.94 3.08 -6.46
C ALA A 96 -13.69 4.28 -5.54
N VAL A 97 -13.09 5.37 -6.07
CA VAL A 97 -12.83 6.57 -5.28
C VAL A 97 -14.14 7.25 -4.85
N SER A 98 -15.14 7.32 -5.75
CA SER A 98 -16.46 7.89 -5.42
C SER A 98 -17.17 7.08 -4.33
N ALA A 99 -17.10 5.75 -4.37
CA ALA A 99 -17.61 4.88 -3.32
C ALA A 99 -16.89 5.17 -2.00
N ALA A 100 -15.56 5.20 -1.98
CA ALA A 100 -14.79 5.48 -0.76
C ALA A 100 -15.11 6.87 -0.16
N ARG A 101 -15.29 7.90 -0.98
CA ARG A 101 -15.76 9.22 -0.52
C ARG A 101 -17.12 9.12 0.18
N ALA A 102 -18.06 8.36 -0.39
CA ALA A 102 -19.42 8.25 0.11
C ALA A 102 -19.57 7.32 1.34
N THR A 103 -18.82 6.22 1.39
CA THR A 103 -19.02 5.17 2.40
C THR A 103 -18.10 5.29 3.61
N ILE A 104 -16.88 5.80 3.42
CA ILE A 104 -15.88 5.93 4.50
C ILE A 104 -15.39 7.38 4.69
N GLY A 105 -15.95 8.35 3.96
CA GLY A 105 -15.63 9.76 4.13
C GLY A 105 -14.23 10.15 3.65
N LEU A 106 -13.67 9.40 2.69
CA LEU A 106 -12.36 9.69 2.11
C LEU A 106 -12.33 11.10 1.51
N ASP A 107 -11.30 11.87 1.82
CA ASP A 107 -10.99 13.13 1.15
C ASP A 107 -9.96 12.85 0.05
N ALA A 108 -10.39 12.84 -1.21
CA ALA A 108 -9.53 12.45 -2.30
C ALA A 108 -9.78 13.25 -3.58
N GLU A 109 -8.75 13.41 -4.40
CA GLU A 109 -8.77 13.95 -5.76
C GLU A 109 -8.14 12.95 -6.74
N ILE A 110 -8.66 12.84 -7.97
CA ILE A 110 -8.10 11.94 -9.00
C ILE A 110 -7.31 12.76 -10.02
N VAL A 111 -6.07 12.36 -10.30
CA VAL A 111 -5.20 12.99 -11.29
C VAL A 111 -4.68 11.96 -12.28
N GLU A 112 -4.77 12.30 -13.57
CA GLU A 112 -4.15 11.52 -14.63
C GLU A 112 -2.65 11.81 -14.74
N LEU A 113 -1.84 10.77 -14.88
CA LEU A 113 -0.41 10.91 -15.11
C LEU A 113 -0.12 11.34 -16.55
N ASN A 114 0.75 12.34 -16.69
CA ASN A 114 1.24 12.82 -17.98
C ASN A 114 2.13 11.77 -18.67
N VAL A 115 2.91 11.04 -17.86
CA VAL A 115 3.75 9.93 -18.30
C VAL A 115 3.26 8.66 -17.58
N PRO A 116 2.93 7.59 -18.30
CA PRO A 116 2.41 6.38 -17.67
C PRO A 116 3.41 5.76 -16.69
N LEU A 117 2.95 5.45 -15.49
CA LEU A 117 3.64 4.58 -14.55
C LEU A 117 3.51 3.13 -15.02
N GLN A 118 4.62 2.46 -15.29
CA GLN A 118 4.65 1.04 -15.65
C GLN A 118 5.30 0.24 -14.54
N MET A 119 4.56 -0.73 -14.00
CA MET A 119 5.04 -1.69 -13.02
C MET A 119 5.12 -3.06 -13.68
N ILE A 120 6.30 -3.65 -13.73
CA ILE A 120 6.55 -4.95 -14.35
C ILE A 120 7.07 -5.89 -13.27
N ALA A 121 6.26 -6.88 -12.87
CA ALA A 121 6.66 -7.86 -11.86
C ALA A 121 7.37 -9.06 -12.48
N LYS A 122 8.37 -9.58 -11.76
CA LYS A 122 9.18 -10.75 -12.13
C LYS A 122 9.66 -11.47 -10.87
N TYR A 123 10.17 -12.68 -11.04
CA TYR A 123 10.96 -13.36 -9.99
C TYR A 123 12.45 -13.18 -10.28
N ASP A 124 13.26 -13.08 -9.23
CA ASP A 124 14.72 -13.18 -9.37
C ASP A 124 15.20 -14.64 -9.40
N ASN A 125 16.52 -14.83 -9.47
CA ASN A 125 17.14 -16.16 -9.54
C ASN A 125 16.93 -17.00 -8.26
N GLU A 126 16.54 -16.37 -7.15
CA GLU A 126 16.27 -17.02 -5.86
C GLU A 126 14.77 -17.31 -5.66
N GLY A 127 13.93 -16.89 -6.61
CA GLY A 127 12.48 -17.06 -6.57
C GLY A 127 11.74 -15.99 -5.77
N CYS A 128 12.41 -14.89 -5.40
CA CYS A 128 11.80 -13.77 -4.70
C CYS A 128 11.06 -12.86 -5.70
N ALA A 129 9.88 -12.35 -5.30
CA ALA A 129 9.12 -11.42 -6.13
C ALA A 129 9.81 -10.04 -6.16
N THR A 130 9.99 -9.50 -7.37
CA THR A 130 10.65 -8.21 -7.64
C THR A 130 10.06 -7.60 -8.92
N GLY A 131 10.66 -6.54 -9.46
CA GLY A 131 10.20 -5.92 -10.69
C GLY A 131 10.93 -4.65 -11.08
N ASP A 132 10.47 -4.05 -12.17
CA ASP A 132 10.94 -2.76 -12.68
C ASP A 132 9.80 -1.74 -12.64
N VAL A 133 10.12 -0.52 -12.19
CA VAL A 133 9.19 0.62 -12.17
C VAL A 133 9.70 1.68 -13.13
N LEU A 134 8.90 2.01 -14.15
CA LEU A 134 9.21 3.06 -15.13
C LEU A 134 8.20 4.20 -15.00
N GLY A 135 8.63 5.44 -15.28
CA GLY A 135 7.77 6.62 -15.18
C GLY A 135 7.59 7.18 -13.76
N TRP A 136 8.28 6.59 -12.76
CA TRP A 136 8.11 6.97 -11.36
C TRP A 136 8.69 8.36 -11.06
N ASP A 137 9.77 8.77 -11.74
CA ASP A 137 10.39 10.07 -11.48
C ASP A 137 9.57 11.20 -12.11
N GLU A 138 8.94 10.98 -13.27
CA GLU A 138 7.96 11.92 -13.82
C GLU A 138 6.69 12.01 -12.96
N LEU A 139 6.22 10.89 -12.42
CA LEU A 139 5.13 10.88 -11.43
C LEU A 139 5.50 11.76 -10.22
N VAL A 140 6.68 11.54 -9.62
CA VAL A 140 7.17 12.34 -8.47
C VAL A 140 7.23 13.83 -8.82
N LYS A 141 7.73 14.19 -10.00
CA LYS A 141 7.78 15.58 -10.47
C LYS A 141 6.37 16.17 -10.60
N GLN A 142 5.44 15.42 -11.19
CA GLN A 142 4.07 15.88 -11.42
C GLN A 142 3.30 16.10 -10.12
N VAL A 143 3.33 15.14 -9.19
CA VAL A 143 2.52 15.23 -7.97
C VAL A 143 2.97 16.34 -7.03
N ARG A 144 4.23 16.78 -7.10
CA ARG A 144 4.75 17.90 -6.29
C ARG A 144 4.02 19.22 -6.50
N GLU A 145 3.32 19.38 -7.62
CA GLU A 145 2.49 20.56 -7.91
C GLU A 145 1.13 20.55 -7.19
N TYR A 146 0.84 19.48 -6.43
CA TYR A 146 -0.44 19.27 -5.74
C TYR A 146 -0.26 19.26 -4.22
N GLU A 147 -1.29 19.75 -3.53
CA GLU A 147 -1.36 19.76 -2.07
C GLU A 147 -2.14 18.52 -1.56
N PHE A 148 -1.42 17.59 -0.93
CA PHE A 148 -2.00 16.35 -0.40
C PHE A 148 -1.16 15.83 0.78
N ASP A 149 -1.75 14.94 1.58
CA ASP A 149 -1.09 14.34 2.75
C ASP A 149 -0.59 12.92 2.45
N ALA A 150 -1.29 12.16 1.61
CA ALA A 150 -0.89 10.83 1.14
C ALA A 150 -1.18 10.64 -0.36
N LEU A 151 -0.37 9.81 -1.02
CA LEU A 151 -0.55 9.45 -2.43
C LEU A 151 -1.13 8.03 -2.53
N ALA A 152 -2.10 7.83 -3.40
CA ALA A 152 -2.61 6.51 -3.78
C ALA A 152 -2.38 6.28 -5.29
N ILE A 153 -1.94 5.09 -5.67
CA ILE A 153 -1.59 4.75 -7.05
C ILE A 153 -2.56 3.70 -7.59
N SER A 154 -3.29 4.06 -8.65
CA SER A 154 -4.12 3.15 -9.43
C SER A 154 -3.44 2.86 -10.77
N SER A 155 -2.66 1.79 -10.84
CA SER A 155 -1.97 1.39 -12.08
C SER A 155 -1.95 -0.14 -12.23
N PRO A 156 -2.09 -0.69 -13.46
CA PRO A 156 -1.93 -2.11 -13.70
C PRO A 156 -0.48 -2.56 -13.44
N ILE A 157 -0.33 -3.73 -12.82
CA ILE A 157 0.95 -4.42 -12.72
C ILE A 157 1.01 -5.49 -13.81
N GLN A 158 2.02 -5.40 -14.66
CA GLN A 158 2.30 -6.39 -15.69
C GLN A 158 2.96 -7.61 -15.06
N VAL A 159 2.36 -8.77 -15.26
CA VAL A 159 2.90 -10.08 -14.88
C VAL A 159 2.67 -11.01 -16.04
N ASP A 160 3.64 -11.85 -16.37
CA ASP A 160 3.47 -12.82 -17.44
C ASP A 160 2.32 -13.79 -17.12
N ARG A 161 1.67 -14.27 -18.18
CA ARG A 161 0.46 -15.06 -18.07
C ARG A 161 0.70 -16.38 -17.34
N GLU A 162 1.85 -17.01 -17.54
CA GLU A 162 2.16 -18.31 -16.95
C GLU A 162 2.31 -18.18 -15.44
N THR A 163 3.11 -17.20 -14.98
CA THR A 163 3.27 -16.87 -13.56
C THR A 163 1.93 -16.59 -12.89
N LYS A 164 1.10 -15.72 -13.50
CA LYS A 164 -0.22 -15.38 -12.97
C LYS A 164 -1.12 -16.62 -12.81
N LEU A 165 -1.16 -17.48 -13.83
CA LEU A 165 -1.99 -18.69 -13.80
C LEU A 165 -1.46 -19.74 -12.81
N THR A 166 -0.14 -19.87 -12.70
CA THR A 166 0.49 -20.79 -11.74
C THR A 166 0.19 -20.37 -10.32
N TYR A 167 0.34 -19.09 -9.98
CA TYR A 167 0.01 -18.56 -8.66
C TYR A 167 -1.46 -18.81 -8.29
N TYR A 168 -2.40 -18.55 -9.21
CA TYR A 168 -3.82 -18.80 -8.93
C TYR A 168 -4.20 -20.27 -8.78
N LYS A 169 -3.43 -21.19 -9.37
CA LYS A 169 -3.71 -22.64 -9.29
C LYS A 169 -3.03 -23.32 -8.11
N VAL A 170 -1.78 -22.95 -7.84
CA VAL A 170 -0.89 -23.66 -6.92
C VAL A 170 -0.63 -22.85 -5.65
N GLY A 171 -0.83 -21.53 -5.69
CA GLY A 171 -0.39 -20.62 -4.64
C GLY A 171 1.12 -20.37 -4.70
N GLY A 172 1.69 -19.87 -3.60
CA GLY A 172 3.11 -19.58 -3.47
C GLY A 172 3.38 -18.12 -3.11
N ILE A 173 4.59 -17.65 -3.42
CA ILE A 173 4.97 -16.24 -3.22
C ILE A 173 4.16 -15.36 -4.17
N ASN A 174 3.51 -14.34 -3.63
CA ASN A 174 2.73 -13.36 -4.40
C ASN A 174 3.63 -12.63 -5.43
N PRO A 175 3.39 -12.75 -6.75
CA PRO A 175 4.21 -12.08 -7.76
C PRO A 175 4.07 -10.55 -7.76
N TRP A 176 2.97 -10.00 -7.24
CA TRP A 176 2.71 -8.56 -7.19
C TRP A 176 3.42 -7.85 -6.02
N GLY A 177 3.54 -8.53 -4.87
CA GLY A 177 3.95 -7.88 -3.63
C GLY A 177 5.34 -7.23 -3.67
N GLY A 178 6.27 -7.80 -4.43
CA GLY A 178 7.62 -7.24 -4.57
C GLY A 178 7.64 -5.89 -5.28
N ILE A 179 6.93 -5.79 -6.42
CA ILE A 179 6.90 -4.54 -7.19
C ILE A 179 6.05 -3.47 -6.52
N GLU A 180 5.00 -3.84 -5.78
CA GLU A 180 4.21 -2.92 -4.95
C GLU A 180 5.10 -2.27 -3.89
N ALA A 181 5.87 -3.07 -3.15
CA ALA A 181 6.78 -2.58 -2.11
C ALA A 181 7.92 -1.71 -2.68
N ILE A 182 8.49 -2.07 -3.83
CA ILE A 182 9.50 -1.25 -4.51
C ILE A 182 8.88 0.09 -4.92
N THR A 183 7.72 0.07 -5.57
CA THR A 183 7.04 1.27 -6.07
C THR A 183 6.69 2.24 -4.95
N SER A 184 6.06 1.73 -3.88
CA SER A 184 5.69 2.59 -2.74
C SER A 184 6.94 3.19 -2.09
N LYS A 185 7.99 2.41 -1.88
CA LYS A 185 9.24 2.87 -1.24
C LYS A 185 9.94 3.95 -2.06
N ILE A 186 10.15 3.73 -3.37
CA ILE A 186 10.88 4.71 -4.21
C ILE A 186 10.11 6.02 -4.35
N ILE A 187 8.79 5.96 -4.52
CA ILE A 187 7.96 7.16 -4.66
C ILE A 187 7.84 7.87 -3.32
N ALA A 188 7.61 7.16 -2.22
CA ALA A 188 7.54 7.72 -0.87
C ALA A 188 8.82 8.46 -0.50
N ASN A 189 9.98 7.91 -0.85
CA ASN A 189 11.27 8.59 -0.70
C ASN A 189 11.37 9.85 -1.59
N GLY A 190 10.84 9.79 -2.82
CA GLY A 190 10.84 10.91 -3.76
C GLY A 190 9.95 12.09 -3.34
N ILE A 191 8.83 11.86 -2.66
CA ILE A 191 7.88 12.91 -2.24
C ILE A 191 7.87 13.20 -0.74
N ASN A 192 8.54 12.37 0.07
CA ASN A 192 8.56 12.46 1.53
C ASN A 192 7.14 12.42 2.16
N LYS A 193 6.26 11.59 1.61
CA LYS A 193 4.86 11.39 2.05
C LYS A 193 4.48 9.91 1.93
N PRO A 194 3.49 9.41 2.70
CA PRO A 194 2.97 8.05 2.54
C PRO A 194 2.48 7.77 1.11
N VAL A 195 2.74 6.56 0.61
CA VAL A 195 2.32 6.07 -0.71
C VAL A 195 1.66 4.70 -0.60
N ALA A 196 0.44 4.57 -1.12
CA ALA A 196 -0.31 3.32 -1.18
C ALA A 196 -0.59 2.89 -2.63
#